data_AF-A0A929VN92-F1
#
_entry.id   AF-A0A929VN92-F1
#
_cell.length_a   1.000
_cell.length_b   1.000
_cell.length_c   1.000
_cell.angle_alpha   90.00
_cell.angle_beta   90.00
_cell.angle_gamma   90.00
#
_symmetry.space_group_name_H-M   'P 1'
#
loop_
_entity.id
_entity.type
_entity.pdbx_description
1 polymer ?
#
loop_
_entity_poly.entity_id
_entity_poly.type
_entity_poly.pdbx_seq_one_letter_code
_entity_poly.pdbx_strand_id
1 'polypeptide(L)' 'RKVNIDIDYVGFDVPDKFVIGYGLDYDQKYRNLPYIAVVVFE' A
#
# COMPACT_ATOMS: atom_id res chain seq x y z
N ARG A 1 -9.83 -13.20 5.91
CA ARG A 1 -9.01 -14.34 6.38
C ARG A 1 -7.54 -13.93 6.37
N LYS A 2 -6.76 -14.26 7.41
CA LYS A 2 -5.29 -14.19 7.32
C LYS A 2 -4.79 -15.59 6.99
N VAL A 3 -3.93 -15.70 5.99
CA VAL A 3 -3.34 -16.97 5.55
C VAL A 3 -1.83 -16.80 5.65
N ASN A 4 -1.16 -17.81 6.18
CA ASN A 4 0.30 -17.80 6.20
C ASN A 4 0.80 -18.19 4.81
N ILE A 5 1.66 -17.36 4.22
CA ILE A 5 2.24 -17.56 2.90
C ILE A 5 3.73 -17.28 3.06
N ASP A 6 4.58 -18.21 2.65
CA ASP A 6 6.02 -17.94 2.53
C ASP A 6 6.24 -17.06 1.29
N ILE A 7 6.84 -15.90 1.51
CA ILE A 7 7.12 -14.91 0.46
C ILE A 7 8.62 -14.93 0.19
N ASP A 8 9.02 -15.34 -1.02
CA ASP A 8 10.44 -15.41 -1.40
C ASP A 8 11.09 -14.02 -1.49
N TYR A 9 10.32 -12.99 -1.87
CA TYR A 9 10.81 -11.63 -2.07
C TYR A 9 9.85 -10.59 -1.50
N VAL A 10 10.30 -9.85 -0.48
CA VAL A 10 9.56 -8.75 0.14
C VAL A 10 10.29 -7.43 -0.17
N GLY A 11 9.55 -6.44 -0.68
CA GLY A 11 10.08 -5.08 -0.85
C GLY A 11 10.20 -4.36 0.49
N PHE A 12 9.08 -4.14 1.16
CA PHE A 12 9.01 -3.48 2.47
C PHE A 12 7.80 -4.00 3.26
N ASP A 13 7.94 -4.08 4.59
CA ASP A 13 6.81 -4.25 5.48
C ASP A 13 6.11 -2.90 5.73
N VAL A 14 4.78 -2.90 5.68
CA VAL A 14 3.96 -1.70 5.87
C VAL A 14 3.00 -1.88 7.04
N PRO A 15 2.65 -0.81 7.78
CA PRO A 15 1.65 -0.89 8.84
C PRO A 15 0.25 -1.18 8.25
N ASP A 16 -0.67 -1.65 9.09
CA ASP A 16 -2.09 -1.81 8.75
C ASP A 16 -2.77 -0.43 8.64
N LYS A 17 -2.47 0.29 7.56
CA LYS A 17 -3.00 1.60 7.21
C LYS A 17 -3.33 1.64 5.73
N PHE A 18 -4.25 2.52 5.35
CA PHE A 18 -4.62 2.69 3.95
C PHE A 18 -3.51 3.44 3.19
N VAL A 19 -2.84 2.75 2.26
CA VAL A 19 -1.71 3.29 1.48
C VAL A 19 -2.08 3.56 0.02
N ILE A 20 -1.49 4.61 -0.56
CA ILE A 20 -1.65 5.05 -1.95
C ILE A 20 -0.28 5.37 -2.58
N GLY A 21 -0.24 5.54 -3.90
CA GLY A 21 0.99 5.86 -4.63
C GLY A 21 1.70 4.63 -5.18
N TYR A 22 2.67 4.85 -6.05
CA TYR A 22 3.44 3.79 -6.72
C TYR A 22 2.55 2.71 -7.36
N GLY A 23 1.46 3.13 -8.02
CA GLY A 23 0.46 2.26 -8.63
C GLY A 23 -0.77 1.97 -7.77
N LEU A 24 -0.68 2.09 -6.44
CA LEU A 24 -1.80 1.98 -5.51
C LEU A 24 -2.69 3.22 -5.60
N ASP A 25 -4.01 3.03 -5.54
CA ASP A 25 -4.98 4.11 -5.72
C ASP A 25 -5.96 4.25 -4.57
N TYR A 26 -6.56 5.44 -4.53
CA TYR A 26 -7.81 5.72 -3.83
C TYR A 26 -8.75 6.39 -4.84
N ASP A 27 -9.88 5.74 -5.14
CA ASP A 27 -10.87 6.24 -6.12
C ASP A 27 -10.22 6.59 -7.48
N GLN A 28 -9.39 5.69 -8.01
CA GLN A 28 -8.62 5.86 -9.25
C GLN A 28 -7.59 7.00 -9.25
N LYS A 29 -7.40 7.70 -8.14
CA LYS A 29 -6.42 8.79 -8.01
C LYS A 29 -5.12 8.27 -7.39
N TYR A 30 -4.07 9.09 -7.52
CA TYR A 30 -2.78 8.95 -6.81
C TYR A 30 -1.84 7.82 -7.26
N ARG A 31 -2.20 7.00 -8.26
CA ARG A 31 -1.32 5.93 -8.80
C ARG A 31 0.06 6.45 -9.23
N ASN A 32 0.11 7.67 -9.75
CA ASN A 32 1.31 8.26 -10.34
C ASN A 32 2.26 8.90 -9.32
N LEU A 33 1.95 8.86 -8.02
CA LEU A 33 2.88 9.38 -7.01
C LEU A 33 4.15 8.51 -6.98
N PRO A 34 5.35 9.12 -6.98
CA PRO A 34 6.62 8.40 -7.00
C PRO A 34 7.02 7.84 -5.61
N TYR A 35 6.10 7.85 -4.65
CA TYR A 35 6.29 7.38 -3.28
C TYR A 35 5.01 6.72 -2.75
N ILE A 36 5.16 5.89 -1.72
CA ILE A 36 4.04 5.35 -0.94
C ILE A 36 3.65 6.36 0.14
N ALA A 37 2.36 6.65 0.26
CA ALA A 37 1.81 7.55 1.28
C ALA A 37 0.64 6.90 2.02
N VAL A 38 0.36 7.38 3.23
CA VAL A 38 -0.80 6.96 4.04
C VAL A 38 -1.91 7.99 3.91
N VAL A 39 -3.14 7.54 3.70
CA VAL A 39 -4.33 8.39 3.76
C VAL A 39 -4.74 8.57 5.23
N VAL A 40 -4.88 9.83 5.64
CA VAL A 40 -5.41 10.21 6.96
C VAL A 40 -6.87 10.58 6.78
N PHE A 41 -7.76 9.77 7.38
CA PHE A 41 -9.18 10.09 7.47
C PHE A 41 -9.42 10.89 8.76
N GLU A 42 -10.23 11.94 8.68
CA GLU A 42 -10.79 12.62 9.86
C GLU A 42 -11.99 11.86 10.43
#